data_AF-A0A3Q7F4G9-F1
#
_entry.id   AF-A0A3Q7F4G9-F1
#
_cell.length_a   1.000
_cell.length_b   1.000
_cell.length_c   1.000
_cell.angle_alpha   90.00
_cell.angle_beta   90.00
_cell.angle_gamma   90.00
#
_symmetry.space_group_name_H-M   'P 1'
#
loop_
_entity.id
_entity.type
_entity.pdbx_description
1 polymer ?
#
loop_
_entity_poly.entity_id
_entity_poly.type
_entity_poly.pdbx_seq_one_letter_code
_entity_poly.pdbx_strand_id
1 'polypeptide(L)'
;MFAAELLRFDLYNPPFAKTEGSEILDGVNYASGSAGICYNSGSHLGDRIYLGRQLENHQSTVSRIANLVGNTTSAEKHLNKWLFIVGLGSNDYINNYLLPEIYHSSHLYAPSQYATALIDQYSRHLR
;
A
#
# COMPACT_ATOMS: atom_id res chain seq x y z
N MET A 1 11.63 -5.47 -4.62
CA MET A 1 11.95 -6.86 -4.95
C MET A 1 13.38 -7.15 -4.49
N PHE A 2 13.61 -7.19 -3.18
CA PHE A 2 14.92 -7.48 -2.54
C PHE A 2 14.67 -8.14 -1.19
N ALA A 3 13.67 -7.65 -0.44
CA ALA A 3 13.21 -8.28 0.80
C ALA A 3 12.66 -9.72 0.61
N ALA A 4 12.00 -10.01 -0.53
CA ALA A 4 11.50 -11.36 -0.82
C ALA A 4 12.64 -12.37 -1.05
N GLU A 5 13.66 -11.97 -1.82
CA GLU A 5 14.86 -12.79 -2.07
C GLU A 5 15.64 -13.05 -0.78
N LEU A 6 15.78 -12.04 0.08
CA LEU A 6 16.47 -12.18 1.38
C LEU A 6 15.78 -13.19 2.31
N LEU A 7 14.45 -13.29 2.22
CA LEU A 7 13.65 -14.23 2.99
C LEU A 7 13.54 -15.61 2.32
N ARG A 8 14.27 -15.86 1.22
CA ARG A 8 14.20 -17.07 0.39
C ARG A 8 12.79 -17.42 -0.08
N PHE A 9 11.95 -16.41 -0.20
CA PHE A 9 10.71 -16.56 -0.93
C PHE A 9 11.03 -16.45 -2.42
N ASP A 10 10.66 -17.46 -3.20
CA ASP A 10 10.74 -17.45 -4.68
C ASP A 10 9.75 -16.46 -5.33
N LEU A 11 9.33 -15.42 -4.60
CA LEU A 11 8.13 -14.63 -4.87
C LEU A 11 8.39 -13.52 -5.87
N TYR A 12 8.11 -13.81 -7.14
CA TYR A 12 7.52 -12.81 -8.03
C TYR A 12 6.04 -12.64 -7.65
N ASN A 13 5.73 -11.68 -6.78
CA ASN A 13 4.34 -11.30 -6.53
C ASN A 13 3.85 -10.43 -7.69
N PRO A 14 2.89 -10.89 -8.51
CA PRO A 14 2.37 -10.09 -9.61
C PRO A 14 1.73 -8.79 -9.08
N PRO A 15 1.81 -7.69 -9.85
CA PRO A 15 1.09 -6.47 -9.50
C PRO A 15 -0.41 -6.74 -9.52
N PHE A 16 -1.16 -6.20 -8.54
CA PHE A 16 -2.61 -6.42 -8.39
C PHE A 16 -3.39 -6.27 -9.71
N ALA A 17 -3.03 -5.29 -10.54
CA ALA A 17 -3.67 -5.02 -11.82
C ALA A 17 -3.53 -6.15 -12.86
N LYS A 18 -2.63 -7.11 -12.65
CA LYS A 18 -2.39 -8.26 -13.53
C LYS A 18 -2.65 -9.61 -12.85
N THR A 19 -3.07 -9.63 -11.59
CA THR A 19 -3.28 -10.87 -10.84
C THR A 19 -4.70 -11.39 -11.02
N GLU A 20 -4.85 -12.54 -11.66
CA GLU A 20 -6.15 -13.12 -11.99
C GLU A 20 -6.34 -14.52 -11.39
N GLY A 21 -7.59 -14.97 -11.33
CA GLY A 21 -7.92 -16.33 -10.88
C GLY A 21 -7.28 -16.74 -9.55
N SER A 22 -6.69 -17.93 -9.53
CA SER A 22 -6.06 -18.54 -8.36
C SER A 22 -4.68 -17.98 -8.03
N GLU A 23 -4.02 -17.21 -8.91
CA GLU A 23 -2.70 -16.61 -8.64
C GLU A 23 -2.72 -15.69 -7.42
N ILE A 24 -3.90 -15.14 -7.11
CA ILE A 24 -4.12 -14.30 -5.93
C ILE A 24 -3.88 -15.04 -4.61
N LEU A 25 -3.90 -16.38 -4.61
CA LEU A 25 -3.64 -17.20 -3.44
C LEU A 25 -2.16 -17.22 -3.07
N ASP A 26 -1.26 -16.96 -4.03
CA ASP A 26 0.19 -17.04 -3.86
C ASP A 26 0.80 -15.72 -3.36
N GLY A 27 0.10 -14.60 -3.58
CA GLY A 27 0.51 -13.28 -3.14
C GLY A 27 0.20 -12.19 -4.17
N VAL A 28 0.16 -10.95 -3.71
CA VAL A 28 -0.17 -9.79 -4.55
C VAL A 28 0.70 -8.59 -4.18
N ASN A 29 1.17 -7.87 -5.18
CA ASN A 29 1.86 -6.60 -5.00
C ASN A 29 0.91 -5.41 -5.26
N TYR A 30 0.62 -4.63 -4.21
CA TYR A 30 -0.21 -3.43 -4.30
C TYR A 30 0.60 -2.14 -4.44
N ALA A 31 1.93 -2.20 -4.37
CA ALA A 31 2.78 -1.02 -4.38
C ALA A 31 2.65 -0.27 -5.72
N SER A 32 2.64 1.06 -5.62
CA SER A 32 2.61 1.97 -6.77
C SER A 32 3.75 2.95 -6.66
N GLY A 33 4.40 3.24 -7.79
CA GLY A 33 5.35 4.34 -7.88
C GLY A 33 4.70 5.66 -7.44
N SER A 34 5.51 6.52 -6.82
CA SER A 34 5.09 7.85 -6.32
C SER A 34 3.97 7.87 -5.28
N ALA A 35 3.49 6.70 -4.82
CA ALA A 35 2.44 6.61 -3.83
C ALA A 35 2.92 7.08 -2.45
N GLY A 36 2.04 7.80 -1.75
CA GLY A 36 2.21 8.19 -0.36
C GLY A 36 1.07 7.68 0.51
N ILE A 37 1.19 8.00 1.80
CA ILE A 37 0.14 7.87 2.81
C ILE A 37 -0.97 8.87 2.50
N CYS A 38 -0.60 10.12 2.18
CA CYS A 38 -1.56 11.15 1.80
C CYS A 38 -2.09 10.90 0.39
N TYR A 39 -3.40 11.09 0.22
CA TYR A 39 -4.07 10.80 -1.05
C TYR A 39 -3.57 11.66 -2.21
N ASN A 40 -2.94 12.81 -1.95
CA ASN A 40 -2.46 13.77 -2.94
C ASN A 40 -0.96 13.65 -3.25
N SER A 41 -0.16 13.01 -2.39
CA SER A 41 1.28 12.85 -2.59
C SER A 41 1.60 12.22 -3.95
N GLY A 42 2.59 12.79 -4.65
CA GLY A 42 3.03 12.31 -5.97
C GLY A 42 2.02 12.45 -7.12
N SER A 43 0.87 13.10 -6.93
CA SER A 43 -0.15 13.29 -7.99
C SER A 43 0.37 14.03 -9.23
N HIS A 44 1.33 14.92 -9.06
CA HIS A 44 1.91 15.69 -10.16
C HIS A 44 2.78 14.83 -11.11
N LEU A 45 3.16 13.62 -10.68
CA LEU A 45 3.92 12.66 -11.48
C LEU A 45 3.02 11.72 -12.31
N GLY A 46 1.70 11.90 -12.23
CA GLY A 46 0.70 11.07 -12.90
C GLY A 46 -0.18 10.31 -11.92
N ASP A 47 -0.92 9.34 -12.46
CA ASP A 47 -1.78 8.50 -11.63
C ASP A 47 -0.96 7.55 -10.75
N ARG A 48 -1.49 7.25 -9.57
CA ARG A 48 -0.86 6.43 -8.55
C ARG A 48 -1.90 5.91 -7.57
N ILE A 49 -1.64 4.71 -7.08
CA ILE A 49 -2.47 4.05 -6.07
C ILE A 49 -1.91 4.41 -4.69
N TYR A 50 -2.42 5.48 -4.08
CA TYR A 50 -2.06 5.87 -2.70
C TYR A 50 -2.51 4.79 -1.69
N LEU A 51 -1.96 4.83 -0.47
CA LEU A 51 -2.15 3.77 0.54
C LEU A 51 -3.61 3.34 0.72
N GLY A 52 -4.55 4.28 0.85
CA GLY A 52 -5.96 3.97 0.98
C GLY A 52 -6.51 3.08 -0.15
N ARG A 53 -6.17 3.37 -1.41
CA ARG A 53 -6.56 2.51 -2.55
C ARG A 53 -5.81 1.18 -2.59
N GLN A 54 -4.56 1.13 -2.10
CA GLN A 54 -3.84 -0.14 -1.96
C GLN A 54 -4.57 -1.08 -0.98
N LEU A 55 -5.14 -0.52 0.09
CA LEU A 55 -5.94 -1.25 1.06
C LEU A 55 -7.31 -1.66 0.51
N GLU A 56 -7.97 -0.82 -0.29
CA GLU A 56 -9.19 -1.20 -1.01
C GLU A 56 -8.93 -2.39 -1.97
N ASN A 57 -7.81 -2.37 -2.69
CA ASN A 57 -7.39 -3.50 -3.53
C ASN A 57 -7.10 -4.76 -2.70
N HIS A 58 -6.53 -4.60 -1.50
CA HIS A 58 -6.36 -5.71 -0.58
C HIS A 58 -7.69 -6.28 -0.08
N GLN A 59 -8.66 -5.44 0.27
CA GLN A 59 -10.00 -5.89 0.66
C GLN A 59 -10.67 -6.66 -0.48
N SER A 60 -10.56 -6.18 -1.73
CA SER A 60 -11.02 -6.91 -2.91
C SER A 60 -10.35 -8.28 -3.04
N THR A 61 -9.04 -8.35 -2.77
CA THR A 61 -8.28 -9.60 -2.77
C THR A 61 -8.79 -10.58 -1.71
N VAL A 62 -9.05 -10.12 -0.49
CA VAL A 62 -9.63 -10.95 0.58
C VAL A 62 -10.97 -11.54 0.15
N SER A 63 -11.86 -10.73 -0.44
CA SER A 63 -13.15 -11.22 -0.95
C SER A 63 -12.98 -12.24 -2.08
N ARG A 64 -12.05 -12.01 -3.01
CA ARG A 64 -11.74 -12.95 -4.10
C ARG A 64 -11.20 -14.28 -3.56
N ILE A 65 -10.31 -14.24 -2.56
CA ILE A 65 -9.79 -15.44 -1.89
C ILE A 65 -10.95 -16.21 -1.24
N ALA A 66 -11.83 -15.54 -0.49
CA ALA A 66 -13.00 -16.19 0.13
C ALA A 66 -13.89 -16.90 -0.87
N ASN A 67 -14.11 -16.32 -2.05
CA ASN A 67 -14.86 -16.97 -3.13
C ASN A 67 -14.14 -18.20 -3.69
N LEU A 68 -12.80 -18.14 -3.83
CA LEU A 68 -12.00 -19.25 -4.35
C LEU A 68 -11.88 -20.43 -3.36
N VAL A 69 -11.73 -20.13 -2.06
CA VAL A 69 -11.58 -21.16 -1.02
C VAL A 69 -12.90 -21.56 -0.36
N GLY A 70 -14.01 -20.94 -0.80
CA GLY A 70 -15.38 -21.33 -0.51
C GLY A 70 -16.05 -20.67 0.70
N ASN A 71 -15.30 -20.04 1.61
CA ASN A 71 -15.86 -19.29 2.74
C ASN A 71 -14.83 -18.36 3.40
N THR A 72 -15.31 -17.45 4.26
CA THR A 72 -14.49 -16.47 4.99
C THR A 72 -13.54 -17.11 5.99
N THR A 73 -13.96 -18.14 6.74
CA THR A 73 -13.12 -18.82 7.72
C THR A 73 -11.89 -19.49 7.09
N SER A 74 -12.05 -20.13 5.94
CA SER A 74 -10.95 -20.69 5.16
C SER A 74 -10.03 -19.60 4.62
N ALA A 75 -10.59 -18.47 4.18
CA ALA A 75 -9.80 -17.32 3.71
C ALA A 75 -8.96 -16.72 4.83
N GLU A 76 -9.54 -16.50 6.02
CA GLU A 76 -8.81 -16.04 7.20
C GLU A 76 -7.66 -16.99 7.56
N LYS A 77 -7.92 -18.31 7.56
CA LYS A 77 -6.88 -19.32 7.82
C LYS A 77 -5.75 -19.27 6.78
N HIS A 78 -6.06 -18.96 5.52
CA HIS A 78 -5.07 -18.78 4.46
C HIS A 78 -4.26 -17.49 4.66
N LEU A 79 -4.95 -16.38 4.88
CA LEU A 79 -4.36 -15.05 5.07
C LEU A 79 -3.49 -14.96 6.33
N ASN A 80 -3.79 -15.72 7.38
CA ASN A 80 -2.96 -15.81 8.58
C ASN A 80 -1.55 -16.36 8.33
N LYS A 81 -1.28 -16.90 7.14
CA LYS A 81 0.06 -17.35 6.72
C LYS A 81 0.81 -16.28 5.91
N TRP A 82 0.14 -15.19 5.55
CA TRP A 82 0.73 -14.15 4.71
C TRP A 82 1.71 -13.28 5.51
N LEU A 83 2.79 -12.88 4.85
CA LEU A 83 3.70 -11.86 5.32
C LEU A 83 3.43 -10.56 4.58
N PHE A 84 3.20 -9.47 5.33
CA PHE A 84 3.01 -8.14 4.77
C PHE A 84 4.28 -7.32 4.89
N ILE A 85 4.72 -6.72 3.78
CA ILE A 85 5.83 -5.77 3.74
C ILE A 85 5.28 -4.45 3.24
N VAL A 86 5.40 -3.40 4.05
CA VAL A 86 4.89 -2.05 3.75
C VAL A 86 6.05 -1.07 3.79
N GLY A 87 6.24 -0.32 2.70
CA GLY A 87 7.26 0.73 2.59
C GLY A 87 6.66 1.98 1.97
N LEU A 88 6.33 2.96 2.80
CA LEU A 88 5.63 4.20 2.44
C LEU A 88 6.13 5.38 3.29
N GLY A 89 5.78 6.60 2.91
CA GLY A 89 6.10 7.83 3.64
C GLY A 89 7.15 8.71 2.96
N SER A 90 8.09 8.14 2.20
CA SER A 90 9.14 8.92 1.52
C SER A 90 8.55 9.92 0.52
N ASN A 91 7.58 9.51 -0.28
CA ASN A 91 6.88 10.37 -1.24
C ASN A 91 6.03 11.46 -0.58
N ASP A 92 5.58 11.26 0.66
CA ASP A 92 4.90 12.31 1.42
C ASP A 92 5.89 13.43 1.80
N TYR A 93 7.19 13.15 1.87
CA TYR A 93 8.19 14.20 1.99
C TYR A 93 8.63 14.73 0.63
N ILE A 94 9.21 13.90 -0.24
CA ILE A 94 9.89 14.39 -1.45
C ILE A 94 8.91 14.85 -2.56
N ASN A 95 7.71 14.25 -2.60
CA ASN A 95 6.70 14.51 -3.62
C ASN A 95 5.44 15.15 -3.01
N ASN A 96 5.61 15.87 -1.88
CA ASN A 96 4.59 16.65 -1.20
C ASN A 96 5.22 17.72 -0.28
N TYR A 97 5.64 17.40 0.95
CA TYR A 97 6.11 18.38 1.95
C TYR A 97 7.27 19.27 1.47
N LEU A 98 8.29 18.67 0.88
CA LEU A 98 9.51 19.34 0.41
C LEU A 98 9.37 19.92 -1.00
N LEU A 99 8.14 19.99 -1.54
CA LEU A 99 7.85 20.52 -2.88
C LEU A 99 6.80 21.65 -2.80
N PRO A 100 7.14 22.79 -2.18
CA PRO A 100 6.21 23.88 -1.89
C PRO A 100 5.64 24.56 -3.14
N GLU A 101 6.28 24.43 -4.30
CA GLU A 101 5.82 24.98 -5.57
C GLU A 101 4.52 24.32 -6.06
N ILE A 102 4.25 23.10 -5.60
CA ILE A 102 3.09 22.28 -6.00
C ILE A 102 2.16 22.04 -4.81
N TYR A 103 2.70 21.86 -3.60
CA TYR A 103 1.94 21.45 -2.42
C TYR A 103 2.09 22.43 -1.27
N HIS A 104 0.99 22.74 -0.59
CA HIS A 104 0.98 23.72 0.50
C HIS A 104 1.36 23.14 1.88
N SER A 105 1.71 21.85 1.95
CA SER A 105 1.87 21.13 3.22
C SER A 105 2.98 21.69 4.12
N SER A 106 4.11 22.14 3.57
CA SER A 106 5.18 22.81 4.35
C SER A 106 4.83 24.21 4.83
N HIS A 107 3.86 24.88 4.20
CA HIS A 107 3.33 26.15 4.70
C HIS A 107 2.29 25.94 5.82
N LEU A 108 1.62 24.79 5.84
CA LEU A 108 0.58 24.46 6.83
C LEU A 108 1.14 23.79 8.09
N TYR A 109 2.26 23.08 7.97
CA TYR A 109 2.80 22.26 9.05
C TYR A 109 4.29 22.51 9.26
N ALA A 110 4.70 22.69 10.51
CA ALA A 110 6.09 22.46 10.90
C ALA A 110 6.46 20.98 10.71
N PRO A 111 7.75 20.63 10.55
CA PRO A 111 8.15 19.25 10.22
C PRO A 111 7.63 18.20 11.20
N SER A 112 7.65 18.50 12.51
CA SER A 112 7.12 17.60 13.54
C SER A 112 5.60 17.42 13.45
N GLN A 113 4.86 18.49 13.13
CA GLN A 113 3.41 18.42 12.95
C GLN A 113 3.05 17.60 11.72
N TYR A 114 3.82 17.73 10.63
CA TYR A 114 3.60 16.93 9.43
C TYR A 114 3.86 15.45 9.69
N ALA A 115 4.95 15.11 10.41
CA ALA A 115 5.22 13.74 10.82
C ALA A 115 4.09 13.15 11.68
N THR A 116 3.57 13.91 12.66
CA THR A 116 2.41 13.49 13.46
C THR A 116 1.18 13.26 12.57
N ALA A 117 0.87 14.18 11.65
CA ALA A 117 -0.27 14.03 10.74
C ALA A 117 -0.16 12.78 9.85
N LEU A 118 1.05 12.47 9.36
CA LEU A 118 1.32 11.24 8.60
C LEU A 118 1.13 9.98 9.45
N ILE A 119 1.63 9.97 10.68
CA ILE A 119 1.46 8.84 11.61
C ILE A 119 -0.02 8.63 11.94
N ASP A 120 -0.77 9.71 12.18
CA ASP A 120 -2.20 9.64 12.49
C ASP A 120 -3.00 9.13 11.29
N GLN A 121 -2.66 9.57 10.08
CA GLN A 121 -3.28 9.07 8.87
C GLN A 121 -2.93 7.60 8.60
N TYR A 122 -1.66 7.23 8.73
CA TYR A 122 -1.22 5.84 8.59
C TYR A 122 -1.89 4.92 9.61
N SER A 123 -1.98 5.36 10.86
CA SER A 123 -2.62 4.59 11.94
C SER A 123 -4.11 4.36 11.69
N ARG A 124 -4.81 5.32 11.08
CA ARG A 124 -6.22 5.13 10.68
C ARG A 124 -6.40 4.08 9.58
N HIS A 125 -5.37 3.83 8.78
CA HIS A 125 -5.39 2.81 7.74
C HIS A 125 -5.11 1.39 8.27
N LEU A 126 -4.58 1.26 9.49
CA LEU A 126 -4.25 -0.02 10.11
C LEU A 126 -5.28 -0.51 11.15
N ARG A 127 -6.29 0.30 11.46
CA ARG A 127 -7.38 -0.03 12.39
C ARG A 127 -8.53 -0.68 11.63
#